data_AF-A0A958YCK9-F1
#
_entry.id   AF-A0A958YCK9-F1
#
_cell.length_a   1.000
_cell.length_b   1.000
_cell.length_c   1.000
_cell.angle_alpha   90.00
_cell.angle_beta   90.00
_cell.angle_gamma   90.00
#
_symmetry.space_group_name_H-M   'P 1'
#
loop_
_entity.id
_entity.type
_entity.pdbx_description
1 polymer ?
#
loop_
_entity_poly.entity_id
_entity_poly.type
_entity_poly.pdbx_seq_one_letter_code
_entity_poly.pdbx_strand_id
1 'polypeptide(L)'
;MMDWIDFFEKWIWFGVAAIGFAILFNVPKRTLIPIFIMAALGGSVKLVLLHWGDSLVLGTLLGAVLIGFLSIYAAHFKHSPPFV
;
A
#
# COMPACT_ATOMS: atom_id res chain seq x y z
N MET A 1 12.82 -11.68 -15.81
CA MET A 1 12.87 -12.01 -14.38
C MET A 1 12.90 -10.69 -13.64
N MET A 2 12.11 -10.50 -12.59
CA MET A 2 12.12 -9.24 -11.84
C MET A 2 13.35 -9.25 -10.94
N ASP A 3 14.27 -8.30 -11.12
CA ASP A 3 15.47 -8.22 -10.31
C ASP A 3 15.13 -7.67 -8.91
N TRP A 4 15.91 -8.04 -7.90
CA TRP A 4 15.70 -7.56 -6.53
C TRP A 4 15.73 -6.04 -6.44
N ILE A 5 16.57 -5.39 -7.25
CA ILE A 5 16.68 -3.93 -7.33
C ILE A 5 15.35 -3.33 -7.83
N ASP A 6 14.79 -3.84 -8.93
CA ASP A 6 13.51 -3.39 -9.47
C ASP A 6 12.38 -3.57 -8.45
N PHE A 7 12.45 -4.62 -7.64
CA PHE A 7 11.45 -4.89 -6.61
C PHE A 7 11.48 -3.82 -5.52
N PHE A 8 12.66 -3.55 -4.96
CA PHE A 8 12.82 -2.52 -3.93
C PHE A 8 12.55 -1.11 -4.45
N GLU A 9 12.92 -0.82 -5.69
CA GLU A 9 12.59 0.45 -6.33
C GLU A 9 11.08 0.66 -6.41
N LYS A 10 10.33 -0.31 -6.95
CA LYS A 10 8.86 -0.23 -7.03
C LYS A 10 8.22 -0.17 -5.64
N TRP A 11 8.77 -0.90 -4.67
CA TRP A 11 8.32 -0.89 -3.28
C TRP A 11 8.34 0.54 -2.69
N ILE A 12 9.47 1.24 -2.87
CA ILE A 12 9.61 2.63 -2.43
C ILE A 12 8.63 3.54 -3.18
N TRP A 13 8.54 3.41 -4.51
CA TRP A 13 7.68 4.27 -5.31
C TRP A 13 6.19 4.12 -5.00
N PHE A 14 5.71 2.91 -4.67
CA PHE A 14 4.33 2.72 -4.22
C PHE A 14 4.03 3.49 -2.94
N GLY A 15 4.94 3.44 -1.96
CA GLY A 15 4.80 4.19 -0.72
C GLY A 15 4.85 5.71 -0.95
N VAL A 16 5.80 6.19 -1.77
CA VAL A 16 5.94 7.63 -2.08
C VAL A 16 4.69 8.16 -2.80
N ALA A 17 4.18 7.43 -3.79
CA ALA A 17 2.96 7.80 -4.49
C ALA A 17 1.77 7.91 -3.52
N ALA A 18 1.62 6.96 -2.60
CA ALA A 18 0.55 6.98 -1.61
C ALA A 18 0.67 8.15 -0.61
N ILE A 19 1.89 8.50 -0.19
CA ILE A 19 2.11 9.72 0.60
C ILE A 19 1.67 10.96 -0.19
N GLY A 20 2.03 11.06 -1.47
CA GLY A 20 1.64 12.19 -2.32
C GLY A 20 0.13 12.37 -2.37
N PHE A 21 -0.62 11.29 -2.57
CA PHE A 21 -2.09 11.30 -2.49
C PHE A 21 -2.60 11.65 -1.09
N ALA A 22 -2.00 11.12 -0.03
CA ALA A 22 -2.41 11.43 1.34
C ALA A 22 -2.24 12.92 1.69
N ILE A 23 -1.15 13.54 1.22
CA ILE A 23 -0.92 14.98 1.37
C ILE A 23 -1.95 15.77 0.55
N LEU A 24 -2.23 15.36 -0.69
CA LEU A 24 -3.25 15.97 -1.55
C LEU A 24 -4.63 15.96 -0.86
N PHE A 25 -4.95 14.90 -0.14
CA PHE A 25 -6.20 14.77 0.61
C PHE A 25 -6.14 15.34 2.04
N ASN A 26 -5.11 16.11 2.40
CA ASN A 26 -4.94 16.74 3.71
C ASN A 26 -5.07 15.76 4.90
N VAL A 27 -4.60 14.53 4.73
CA VAL A 27 -4.63 13.51 5.78
C VAL A 27 -3.67 13.89 6.92
N PRO A 28 -3.97 13.60 8.21
CA PRO A 28 -3.09 13.95 9.33
C PRO A 28 -1.66 13.43 9.18
N LYS A 29 -0.66 14.29 9.41
CA LYS A 29 0.78 13.94 9.25
C LYS A 29 1.21 12.64 9.96
N ARG A 30 0.58 12.33 11.10
CA ARG A 30 0.86 11.13 11.91
C ARG A 30 0.47 9.81 11.23
N THR A 31 -0.33 9.83 10.17
CA THR A 31 -0.76 8.64 9.42
C THR A 31 0.05 8.41 8.15
N LEU A 32 0.92 9.35 7.74
CA LEU A 32 1.70 9.25 6.50
C LEU A 32 2.63 8.02 6.47
N ILE A 33 3.29 7.71 7.59
CA ILE A 33 4.16 6.53 7.69
C ILE A 33 3.34 5.23 7.54
N PRO A 34 2.22 5.03 8.27
CA PRO A 34 1.33 3.91 8.01
C PRO A 34 0.88 3.80 6.55
N ILE A 35 0.50 4.92 5.92
CA ILE A 35 0.05 4.93 4.52
C ILE A 35 1.14 4.45 3.57
N PHE A 36 2.38 4.92 3.77
CA PHE A 36 3.53 4.46 3.00
C PHE A 36 3.71 2.95 3.12
N ILE A 37 3.75 2.42 4.34
CA ILE A 37 3.99 1.00 4.61
C ILE A 37 2.87 0.16 4.02
N MET A 38 1.60 0.56 4.19
CA MET A 38 0.46 -0.17 3.65
C MET A 38 0.46 -0.20 2.12
N ALA A 39 0.72 0.93 1.47
CA ALA A 39 0.80 0.99 0.01
C ALA A 39 1.95 0.15 -0.55
N ALA A 40 3.12 0.21 0.09
CA ALA A 40 4.26 -0.59 -0.30
C ALA A 40 3.98 -2.10 -0.11
N LEU A 41 3.34 -2.50 0.99
CA LEU A 41 2.92 -3.89 1.23
C LEU A 41 1.88 -4.38 0.22
N GLY A 42 0.80 -3.62 -0.02
CA GLY A 42 -0.21 -4.02 -1.00
C GLY A 42 0.33 -4.06 -2.43
N GLY A 43 1.22 -3.13 -2.79
CA GLY A 43 1.94 -3.16 -4.05
C GLY A 43 2.88 -4.36 -4.18
N SER A 44 3.50 -4.79 -3.08
CA SER A 44 4.35 -6.00 -3.04
C SER A 44 3.56 -7.27 -3.35
N VAL A 45 2.35 -7.41 -2.76
CA VAL A 45 1.46 -8.55 -3.02
C VAL A 45 1.18 -8.68 -4.51
N LYS A 46 0.86 -7.55 -5.18
CA LYS A 46 0.69 -7.51 -6.63
C LYS A 46 1.94 -7.99 -7.39
N LEU A 47 3.13 -7.51 -6.99
CA LEU A 47 4.39 -7.87 -7.66
C LEU A 47 4.73 -9.35 -7.49
N VAL A 48 4.50 -9.93 -6.31
CA VAL A 48 4.75 -11.35 -6.03
C VAL A 48 3.82 -12.24 -6.85
N LEU A 49 2.53 -11.92 -6.90
CA LEU A 49 1.56 -12.68 -7.70
C LEU A 49 1.89 -12.62 -9.20
N LEU A 50 2.26 -11.43 -9.70
CA LEU A 50 2.72 -11.29 -11.08
C LEU A 50 4.00 -12.09 -11.36
N HIS A 51 4.89 -12.24 -10.37
CA HIS A 51 6.11 -13.04 -10.53
C HIS A 51 5.82 -14.53 -10.68
N TRP A 52 4.75 -15.04 -10.04
CA TRP A 52 4.28 -16.42 -10.20
C TRP A 52 3.41 -16.66 -11.44
N GLY A 53 3.18 -15.63 -12.25
CA GLY A 53 2.40 -15.73 -13.49
C GLY A 53 0.89 -15.61 -13.29
N ASP A 54 0.44 -15.17 -12.11
CA ASP A 54 -0.97 -14.90 -11.87
C ASP A 54 -1.46 -13.64 -12.61
N SER A 55 -2.78 -13.52 -12.73
CA SER A 55 -3.39 -12.37 -13.39
C SER A 55 -3.16 -11.07 -12.61
N LEU A 56 -2.93 -9.97 -13.36
CA LEU A 56 -2.84 -8.62 -12.81
C LEU A 56 -4.06 -8.27 -11.95
N VAL A 57 -5.25 -8.74 -12.34
CA VAL A 57 -6.52 -8.50 -11.65
C VAL A 57 -6.52 -9.12 -10.25
N LEU A 58 -6.06 -10.38 -10.11
CA LEU A 58 -5.95 -11.02 -8.80
C LEU A 58 -4.89 -10.34 -7.94
N GLY A 59 -3.77 -9.94 -8.54
CA GLY A 59 -2.70 -9.21 -7.87
C GLY A 59 -3.17 -7.90 -7.24
N THR A 60 -3.91 -7.08 -8.00
CA THR A 60 -4.45 -5.81 -7.50
C THR A 60 -5.60 -6.02 -6.52
N LEU A 61 -6.45 -7.03 -6.74
CA LEU A 61 -7.53 -7.37 -5.82
C LEU A 61 -6.99 -7.74 -4.44
N LEU A 62 -6.06 -8.69 -4.36
CA LEU A 62 -5.49 -9.13 -3.09
C LEU A 62 -4.68 -8.02 -2.41
N GLY A 63 -3.94 -7.22 -3.18
CA GLY A 63 -3.24 -6.04 -2.67
C GLY A 63 -4.20 -5.01 -2.07
N ALA A 64 -5.31 -4.71 -2.74
CA ALA A 64 -6.31 -3.75 -2.26
C ALA A 64 -7.06 -4.27 -1.03
N VAL A 65 -7.40 -5.56 -1.00
CA VAL A 65 -8.03 -6.21 0.17
C VAL A 65 -7.12 -6.12 1.39
N LEU A 66 -5.82 -6.43 1.22
CA LEU A 66 -4.84 -6.31 2.30
C LEU A 66 -4.74 -4.88 2.83
N ILE A 67 -4.65 -3.88 1.94
CA ILE A 67 -4.63 -2.47 2.34
C ILE A 67 -5.93 -2.09 3.06
N GLY A 68 -7.08 -2.52 2.57
CA GLY A 68 -8.39 -2.24 3.18
C GLY A 68 -8.45 -2.69 4.63
N PHE A 69 -8.11 -3.95 4.92
CA PHE A 69 -8.10 -4.46 6.29
C PHE A 69 -7.05 -3.78 7.17
N LEU A 70 -5.81 -3.60 6.68
CA LEU A 70 -4.76 -2.93 7.45
C LEU A 70 -5.10 -1.47 7.75
N SER A 71 -5.81 -0.79 6.85
CA SER A 71 -6.17 0.62 7.01
C SER A 71 -7.13 0.83 8.17
N ILE A 72 -8.05 -0.10 8.44
CA ILE A 72 -8.96 -0.06 9.59
C ILE A 72 -8.15 -0.11 10.88
N TYR A 73 -7.25 -1.10 10.99
CA TYR A 73 -6.37 -1.22 12.16
C TYR A 73 -5.49 0.02 12.35
N ALA A 74 -4.88 0.52 11.27
CA ALA A 74 -4.02 1.69 11.31
C ALA A 74 -4.79 2.97 11.69
N ALA A 75 -6.03 3.11 11.24
CA ALA A 75 -6.91 4.23 11.56
C ALA A 75 -7.23 4.29 13.05
N HIS A 76 -7.59 3.16 13.66
CA HIS A 76 -7.79 3.07 15.12
C HIS A 76 -6.49 3.35 15.88
N PHE A 77 -5.37 2.73 15.49
CA PHE A 77 -4.08 2.92 16.16
C PHE A 77 -3.60 4.38 16.12
N LYS A 78 -3.82 5.09 15.01
CA LYS A 78 -3.47 6.51 14.86
C LYS A 78 -4.59 7.47 15.26
N HIS A 79 -5.60 7.02 15.99
CA HIS A 79 -6.71 7.86 16.48
C HIS A 79 -7.35 8.70 15.38
N SER A 80 -7.47 8.12 14.19
CA SER A 80 -8.13 8.71 13.03
C SER A 80 -9.16 7.72 12.48
N PRO A 81 -10.05 7.16 13.34
CA PRO A 81 -11.03 6.19 12.91
C PRO A 81 -11.97 6.80 11.86
N PRO A 82 -12.49 5.99 10.93
CA PRO A 82 -13.54 6.46 10.03
C PRO A 82 -14.76 6.92 10.85
N PHE A 83 -15.47 7.93 10.34
CA PHE A 83 -16.77 8.34 10.88
C PHE A 83 -17.78 7.23 10.54
N VAL A 84 -17.86 6.20 11.37
CA VAL A 84 -18.91 5.17 11.34
C VAL A 84 -19.78 5.29 12.57
#